data_AF-A0A9D1K3U1-F1
#
_entry.id   AF-A0A9D1K3U1-F1
#
_cell.length_a   1.000
_cell.length_b   1.000
_cell.length_c   1.000
_cell.angle_alpha   90.00
_cell.angle_beta   90.00
_cell.angle_gamma   90.00
#
_symmetry.space_group_name_H-M   'P 1'
#
loop_
_entity.id
_entity.type
_entity.pdbx_description
1 polymer ?
#
loop_
_entity_poly.entity_id
_entity_poly.type
_entity_poly.pdbx_seq_one_letter_code
_entity_poly.pdbx_strand_id
1 'polypeptide(L)'
;MYNGTSCGYIDETGNYIIPPQFGSFEGHDGEEIAYPFIDGYAAVYLGKDQAYRSDVHKGQFALIDKTGKILNGKKYDSLNLIYLEPMKPSYEARLGDKLLTLDTKGNILKEEKY
;
A
#
# COMPACT_ATOMS: atom_id res chain seq x y z
N MET A 1 7.71 11.13 -2.29
CA MET A 1 8.75 11.61 -3.22
C MET A 1 9.23 10.43 -4.05
N TYR A 2 9.23 10.60 -5.37
CA TYR A 2 9.61 9.57 -6.34
C TYR A 2 10.99 9.90 -6.93
N ASN A 3 11.88 8.92 -7.04
CA ASN A 3 13.23 9.09 -7.59
C ASN A 3 13.41 8.49 -9.00
N GLY A 4 12.33 8.08 -9.67
CA GLY A 4 12.34 7.46 -10.99
C GLY A 4 12.17 5.93 -11.01
N THR A 5 12.22 5.27 -9.85
CA THR A 5 11.92 3.82 -9.70
C THR A 5 11.27 3.48 -8.36
N SER A 6 11.53 4.27 -7.33
CA SER A 6 11.05 4.03 -5.97
C SER A 6 10.49 5.29 -5.30
N CYS A 7 9.51 5.04 -4.43
CA CYS A 7 8.80 5.96 -3.58
C CYS A 7 9.37 5.95 -2.15
N GLY A 8 9.48 7.15 -1.58
CA GLY A 8 9.74 7.41 -0.17
C GLY A 8 8.81 8.49 0.39
N TYR A 9 8.86 8.71 1.70
CA TYR A 9 8.03 9.68 2.40
C TYR A 9 8.87 10.82 2.95
N ILE A 10 8.41 12.05 2.72
CA ILE A 10 9.04 13.28 3.20
C ILE A 10 8.12 13.95 4.22
N ASP A 11 8.69 14.74 5.13
CA ASP A 11 7.95 15.65 5.98
C ASP A 11 7.59 16.96 5.25
N GLU A 12 6.88 17.86 5.93
CA GLU A 12 6.47 19.16 5.40
C GLU A 12 7.64 20.10 5.10
N THR A 13 8.82 19.82 5.66
CA THR A 13 10.05 20.59 5.41
C THR A 13 10.86 20.03 4.22
N GLY A 14 10.39 18.93 3.62
CA GLY A 14 11.05 18.26 2.49
C GLY A 14 12.11 17.23 2.90
N ASN A 15 12.26 16.94 4.19
CA ASN A 15 13.22 15.94 4.66
C ASN A 15 12.63 14.53 4.58
N TYR A 16 13.43 13.55 4.18
CA TYR A 16 12.98 12.16 4.17
C TYR A 16 12.72 11.63 5.57
N ILE A 17 11.47 11.23 5.83
CA ILE A 17 11.10 10.38 6.97
C ILE A 17 11.42 8.93 6.62
N ILE A 18 11.11 8.53 5.39
CA ILE A 18 11.43 7.23 4.83
C ILE A 18 12.12 7.44 3.48
N PRO A 19 13.41 7.07 3.34
CA PRO A 19 14.11 7.17 2.06
C PRO A 19 13.39 6.36 0.97
N PRO A 20 13.54 6.72 -0.32
CA PRO A 20 12.96 5.96 -1.42
C PRO A 20 13.43 4.51 -1.38
N GLN A 21 12.50 3.59 -1.17
CA GLN A 21 12.81 2.15 -1.06
C GLN A 21 11.65 1.24 -1.45
N PHE A 22 10.45 1.79 -1.66
CA PHE A 22 9.27 1.05 -2.10
C PHE A 22 9.06 1.32 -3.59
N GLY A 23 8.79 0.31 -4.41
CA GLY A 23 8.54 0.52 -5.83
C GLY A 23 7.28 1.36 -6.07
N SER A 24 7.17 1.94 -7.26
CA SER A 24 5.89 2.46 -7.75
C SER A 24 5.08 1.31 -8.35
N PHE A 25 3.75 1.38 -8.22
CA PHE A 25 2.84 0.43 -8.86
C PHE A 25 1.85 1.21 -9.72
N GLU A 26 1.68 0.77 -10.96
CA GLU A 26 0.75 1.38 -11.90
C GLU A 26 -0.70 1.08 -11.50
N GLY A 27 -1.46 2.14 -11.26
CA GLY A 27 -2.89 2.10 -10.98
C GLY A 27 -3.74 1.74 -12.19
N HIS A 28 -5.06 1.76 -12.00
CA HIS A 28 -6.03 1.38 -13.04
C HIS A 28 -5.97 2.26 -14.30
N ASP A 29 -5.46 3.50 -14.17
CA ASP A 29 -5.45 4.50 -15.24
C ASP A 29 -4.02 4.88 -15.70
N GLY A 30 -3.02 4.04 -15.39
CA GLY A 30 -1.62 4.32 -15.74
C GLY A 30 -0.90 5.27 -14.78
N GLU A 31 -1.58 5.73 -13.72
CA GLU A 31 -0.99 6.62 -12.72
C GLU A 31 -0.17 5.85 -11.69
N GLU A 32 1.01 6.37 -11.35
CA GLU A 32 1.82 5.84 -10.25
C GLU A 32 1.12 6.11 -8.91
N ILE A 33 0.81 5.05 -8.17
CA ILE A 33 0.11 5.19 -6.90
C ILE A 33 1.11 5.27 -5.74
N ALA A 34 1.03 6.38 -4.99
CA ALA A 34 1.63 6.50 -3.66
C ALA A 34 0.55 6.84 -2.64
N TYR A 35 0.22 5.90 -1.75
CA TYR A 35 -0.82 6.13 -0.75
C TYR A 35 -0.31 7.00 0.41
N PRO A 36 -1.12 7.99 0.87
CA PRO A 36 -0.77 8.81 2.01
C PRO A 36 -0.81 8.01 3.32
N PHE A 37 -0.19 8.54 4.37
CA PHE A 37 -0.40 8.03 5.72
C PHE A 37 -1.80 8.38 6.21
N ILE A 38 -2.57 7.36 6.58
CA ILE A 38 -3.90 7.47 7.20
C ILE A 38 -3.84 6.72 8.53
N ASP A 39 -4.19 7.39 9.63
CA ASP A 39 -4.06 6.86 11.00
C ASP A 39 -2.66 6.32 11.36
N GLY A 40 -1.62 6.87 10.70
CA GLY A 40 -0.24 6.47 10.90
C GLY A 40 0.24 5.31 10.05
N TYR A 41 -0.59 4.80 9.14
CA TYR A 41 -0.24 3.71 8.23
C TYR A 41 -0.42 4.08 6.76
N ALA A 42 0.41 3.50 5.89
CA ALA A 42 0.29 3.66 4.45
C ALA A 42 0.42 2.30 3.75
N ALA A 43 -0.36 2.09 2.70
CA ALA A 43 -0.17 0.96 1.81
C ALA A 43 1.00 1.23 0.85
N VAL A 44 1.89 0.24 0.68
CA VAL A 44 3.04 0.32 -0.21
C VAL A 44 3.21 -0.95 -1.02
N TYR A 45 3.82 -0.79 -2.18
CA TYR A 45 4.36 -1.87 -3.00
C TYR A 45 5.80 -2.18 -2.56
N LEU A 46 6.10 -3.46 -2.33
CA LEU A 46 7.38 -3.96 -1.81
C LEU A 46 8.39 -4.32 -2.91
N GLY A 47 8.02 -4.21 -4.19
CA GLY A 47 8.97 -4.38 -5.28
C GLY A 47 10.02 -3.25 -5.30
N LYS A 48 11.10 -3.45 -6.06
CA LYS A 48 12.23 -2.51 -6.09
C LYS A 48 12.14 -1.45 -7.20
N ASP A 49 11.24 -1.65 -8.16
CA ASP A 49 11.10 -0.84 -9.37
C ASP A 49 9.62 -0.57 -9.68
N GLN A 50 9.36 0.18 -10.75
CA GLN A 50 8.02 0.36 -11.29
C GLN A 50 7.47 -1.00 -11.74
N ALA A 51 6.36 -1.43 -11.15
CA ALA A 51 5.65 -2.62 -11.57
C ALA A 51 4.41 -2.28 -12.39
N TYR A 52 4.32 -2.87 -13.58
CA TYR A 52 3.06 -2.95 -14.32
C TYR A 52 2.16 -4.01 -13.68
N ARG A 53 0.85 -3.89 -13.88
CA ARG A 53 -0.14 -4.83 -13.34
C ARG A 53 0.12 -6.30 -13.71
N SER A 54 0.78 -6.55 -14.85
CA SER A 54 1.20 -7.89 -15.29
C SER A 54 2.32 -8.51 -14.45
N ASP A 55 3.13 -7.68 -13.80
CA ASP A 55 4.40 -8.09 -13.17
C ASP A 55 4.27 -8.25 -11.65
N VAL A 56 3.08 -7.96 -11.13
CA VAL A 56 2.77 -8.11 -9.71
C VAL A 56 2.60 -9.57 -9.33
N HIS A 57 3.40 -9.99 -8.36
CA HIS A 57 3.37 -11.30 -7.74
C HIS A 57 2.69 -11.27 -6.36
N LYS A 58 2.34 -12.46 -5.88
CA LYS A 58 1.76 -12.65 -4.54
C LYS A 58 2.65 -12.07 -3.44
N GLY A 59 2.02 -11.47 -2.43
CA GLY A 59 2.70 -10.94 -1.25
C GLY A 59 3.59 -9.70 -1.49
N GLN A 60 3.36 -8.92 -2.55
CA GLN A 60 4.14 -7.72 -2.85
C GLN A 60 3.56 -6.41 -2.31
N PHE A 61 2.47 -6.44 -1.54
CA PHE A 61 1.94 -5.24 -0.89
C PHE A 61 1.93 -5.38 0.62
N ALA A 62 2.03 -4.25 1.33
CA ALA A 62 1.96 -4.22 2.79
C ALA A 62 1.44 -2.87 3.29
N LEU A 63 0.90 -2.86 4.52
CA LEU A 63 0.79 -1.65 5.31
C LEU A 63 2.10 -1.40 6.04
N ILE A 64 2.59 -0.17 6.04
CA ILE A 64 3.75 0.26 6.81
C ILE A 64 3.37 1.33 7.82
N ASP A 65 4.08 1.38 8.95
CA ASP A 65 4.01 2.52 9.87
C ASP A 65 4.86 3.72 9.37
N LYS A 66 4.81 4.84 10.10
CA LYS A 66 5.59 6.06 9.80
C LYS A 66 7.11 5.87 9.81
N THR A 67 7.61 4.73 10.30
CA THR A 67 9.04 4.37 10.28
C THR A 67 9.40 3.49 9.08
N GLY A 68 8.41 3.08 8.27
CA GLY A 68 8.59 2.18 7.13
C GLY A 68 8.52 0.69 7.50
N LYS A 69 8.16 0.34 8.74
CA LYS A 69 8.07 -1.06 9.16
C LYS A 69 6.74 -1.66 8.74
N ILE A 70 6.79 -2.88 8.19
CA ILE A 70 5.59 -3.63 7.82
C ILE A 70 4.76 -3.94 9.06
N LEU A 71 3.50 -3.51 9.02
CA LEU A 71 2.51 -3.75 10.06
C LEU A 71 2.26 -5.25 10.22
N ASN A 72 2.49 -5.76 11.43
CA ASN A 72 2.30 -7.17 11.81
C ASN A 72 3.02 -8.18 10.90
N GLY A 73 4.03 -7.75 10.13
CA GLY A 73 4.70 -8.58 9.12
C GLY A 73 3.76 -9.08 8.00
N LYS A 74 2.55 -8.52 7.87
CA LYS A 74 1.54 -8.98 6.91
C LYS A 74 1.83 -8.45 5.51
N LYS A 75 1.73 -9.33 4.53
CA LYS A 75 1.89 -9.06 3.11
C LYS A 75 0.67 -9.54 2.35
N TYR A 76 0.34 -8.86 1.27
CA TYR A 76 -0.86 -9.07 0.46
C TYR A 76 -0.50 -9.17 -1.03
N ASP A 77 -1.32 -9.87 -1.78
CA ASP A 77 -1.18 -10.02 -3.24
C ASP A 77 -1.60 -8.74 -3.97
N SER A 78 -2.57 -8.02 -3.41
CA SER A 78 -2.94 -6.65 -3.78
C SER A 78 -3.42 -5.91 -2.53
N LEU A 79 -3.26 -4.58 -2.52
CA LEU A 79 -3.75 -3.73 -1.43
C LEU A 79 -4.16 -2.38 -1.98
N ASN A 80 -5.46 -2.12 -2.04
CA ASN A 80 -6.03 -0.92 -2.65
C ASN A 80 -6.76 -0.09 -1.60
N LEU A 81 -6.47 1.22 -1.54
CA LEU A 81 -7.27 2.15 -0.75
C LEU A 81 -8.67 2.27 -1.36
N ILE A 82 -9.69 2.06 -0.53
CA ILE A 82 -11.10 2.21 -0.85
C ILE A 82 -11.78 3.11 0.20
N TYR A 83 -13.00 3.55 -0.08
CA TYR A 83 -13.84 4.27 0.87
C TYR A 83 -15.17 3.52 1.01
N LEU A 84 -15.40 2.89 2.17
CA LEU A 84 -16.65 2.18 2.45
C LEU A 84 -17.82 3.14 2.61
N GLU A 85 -17.53 4.33 3.14
CA GLU A 85 -18.44 5.45 3.34
C GLU A 85 -17.65 6.74 3.06
N PRO A 86 -18.30 7.89 2.79
CA PRO A 86 -17.61 9.17 2.71
C PRO A 86 -16.72 9.37 3.94
N MET A 87 -15.45 9.70 3.71
CA MET A 87 -14.44 9.92 4.77
C MET A 87 -14.10 8.69 5.63
N LYS A 88 -14.47 7.47 5.21
CA LYS A 88 -14.09 6.22 5.88
C LYS A 88 -13.11 5.43 5.01
N PRO A 89 -11.82 5.83 5.00
CA PRO A 89 -10.78 5.10 4.29
C PRO A 89 -10.67 3.68 4.83
N SER A 90 -10.50 2.73 3.95
CA SER A 90 -10.36 1.30 4.23
C SER A 90 -9.50 0.68 3.13
N TYR A 91 -9.09 -0.57 3.29
CA TYR A 91 -8.31 -1.24 2.26
C TYR A 91 -9.03 -2.51 1.78
N GLU A 92 -9.07 -2.69 0.47
CA GLU A 92 -9.36 -3.99 -0.12
C GLU A 92 -8.03 -4.72 -0.36
N ALA A 93 -7.90 -5.90 0.23
CA ALA A 93 -6.68 -6.69 0.15
C ALA A 93 -6.97 -8.09 -0.37
N ARG A 94 -6.18 -8.53 -1.36
CA ARG A 94 -6.19 -9.93 -1.78
C ARG A 94 -5.11 -10.70 -1.02
N LEU A 95 -5.48 -11.86 -0.50
CA LEU A 95 -4.54 -12.80 0.12
C LEU A 95 -4.88 -14.22 -0.34
N GLY A 96 -4.22 -14.67 -1.41
CA GLY A 96 -4.51 -15.95 -2.03
C GLY A 96 -5.90 -16.00 -2.66
N ASP A 97 -6.73 -16.90 -2.13
CA ASP A 97 -8.14 -17.14 -2.47
C ASP A 97 -9.11 -16.27 -1.66
N LYS A 98 -8.60 -15.37 -0.82
CA LYS A 98 -9.41 -14.49 0.02
C LYS A 98 -9.42 -13.06 -0.49
N LEU A 99 -10.58 -12.43 -0.42
CA LEU A 99 -10.75 -10.99 -0.46
C LEU A 99 -11.02 -10.48 0.96
N LEU A 100 -10.21 -9.52 1.41
CA LEU A 100 -10.32 -8.92 2.74
C LEU A 100 -10.68 -7.45 2.60
N THR A 101 -11.60 -6.99 3.43
CA THR A 101 -11.76 -5.56 3.73
C THR A 101 -11.09 -5.28 5.06
N LEU A 102 -10.16 -4.35 5.08
CA LEU A 102 -9.38 -3.95 6.25
C LEU A 102 -9.72 -2.51 6.63
N ASP A 103 -9.65 -2.19 7.92
CA ASP A 103 -9.54 -0.79 8.35
C ASP A 103 -8.13 -0.23 8.04
N THR A 104 -7.93 1.06 8.33
CA THR A 104 -6.65 1.75 8.12
C THR A 104 -5.49 1.17 8.94
N LYS A 105 -5.80 0.40 10.00
CA LYS A 105 -4.86 -0.25 10.91
C LYS A 105 -4.68 -1.74 10.58
N GLY A 106 -5.16 -2.19 9.43
CA GLY A 106 -5.02 -3.58 8.96
C GLY A 106 -5.89 -4.59 9.69
N ASN A 107 -6.86 -4.17 10.51
CA ASN A 107 -7.82 -5.08 11.13
C ASN A 107 -8.84 -5.53 10.09
N ILE A 108 -9.17 -6.83 10.08
CA ILE A 108 -10.14 -7.39 9.15
C ILE A 108 -11.55 -6.96 9.55
N LEU A 109 -12.21 -6.20 8.69
CA LEU A 109 -13.63 -5.83 8.78
C LEU A 109 -14.53 -6.87 8.11
N LYS A 110 -14.05 -7.47 7.02
CA LYS A 110 -14.77 -8.49 6.24
C LYS A 110 -13.79 -9.44 5.56
N GLU A 111 -14.15 -10.71 5.45
CA GLU A 111 -13.43 -11.73 4.69
C GLU A 111 -14.42 -12.49 3.79
N GLU A 112 -14.07 -12.61 2.51
CA GLU A 112 -14.78 -13.44 1.53
C GLU A 112 -13.79 -14.43 0.91
N LYS A 113 -14.28 -15.63 0.59
CA LYS A 113 -13.53 -16.67 -0.12
C LYS A 113 -14.13 -16.88 -1.49
N TYR A 114 -13.27 -17.07 -2.47
CA TYR A 114 -13.66 -17.48 -3.82
C TYR A 114 -13.71 -19.01 -3.96
#